data_AF-A0A7L3YAZ8-F1
#
_entry.id   AF-A0A7L3YAZ8-F1
#
_cell.length_a   1.000
_cell.length_b   1.000
_cell.length_c   1.000
_cell.angle_alpha   90.00
_cell.angle_beta   90.00
_cell.angle_gamma   90.00
#
_symmetry.space_group_name_H-M   'P 1'
#
loop_
_entity.id
_entity.type
_entity.pdbx_description
1 polymer ?
#
loop_
_entity_poly.entity_id
_entity_poly.type
_entity_poly.pdbx_seq_one_letter_code
_entity_poly.pdbx_strand_id
1 'polypeptide(L)'
;DVPSSEQPELFLKKLQQCCVIFDFMDTLSDLKMKEYKRSTLNELVDYITISRGCLTEQTYPEVVRMVSCNIFRTLPPSDSNEFDPEEDEPTLEASWPHLQLVYEFFIRFLESQEFQPSIAKKYIDQKFVLQLLELFDSEDPRERDYLKTVLHRIYGKFLGLRAFIRKQINNIFLRFVYETEHFNGVAELLEILGSIINGFALPLKAEHKQFLVKVLIPLHTVRSLSLFHAQLAYCIVQFLEKDPSLTEPVIRGLMKFWPKTCSQKEVMFLGELEEILDVIEPSQFVKIQEPLFKQIAKCVSSPHFQVAERALYYWNNEYIMSLIEENSNVILPIMFSSLYRISKEHWNPAIVALVYNVLKAFMEMNSTMFDELTATYKSDRQR
;
A
#
# COMPACT_ATOMS: atom_id res chain seq x y z
N ASP A 1 1.44 -34.59 28.07
CA ASP A 1 1.46 -35.36 29.34
C ASP A 1 0.12 -35.99 29.74
N VAL A 2 -1.03 -35.54 29.21
CA VAL A 2 -2.32 -36.22 29.43
C VAL A 2 -2.62 -37.24 28.31
N PRO A 3 -3.42 -38.30 28.59
CA PRO A 3 -3.86 -39.26 27.59
C PRO A 3 -4.55 -38.59 26.40
N SER A 4 -4.40 -39.14 25.19
CA SER A 4 -4.94 -38.55 23.96
C SER A 4 -6.46 -38.30 23.99
N SER A 5 -7.20 -39.07 24.79
CA SER A 5 -8.65 -38.92 24.97
C SER A 5 -9.04 -37.66 25.75
N GLU A 6 -8.19 -37.18 26.64
CA GLU A 6 -8.47 -36.00 27.51
C GLU A 6 -7.93 -34.70 26.91
N GLN A 7 -7.05 -34.78 25.90
CA GLN A 7 -6.45 -33.63 25.26
C GLN A 7 -7.46 -32.63 24.68
N PRO A 8 -8.55 -33.04 24.00
CA PRO A 8 -9.52 -32.09 23.45
C PRO A 8 -10.23 -31.29 24.55
N GLU A 9 -10.61 -31.92 25.66
CA GLU A 9 -11.28 -31.23 26.76
C GLU A 9 -10.33 -30.28 27.49
N LEU A 10 -9.07 -30.70 27.72
CA LEU A 10 -8.05 -29.84 28.31
C LEU A 10 -7.75 -28.63 27.43
N PHE A 11 -7.73 -28.81 26.10
CA PHE A 11 -7.54 -27.73 25.14
C PHE A 11 -8.64 -26.66 25.27
N LEU A 12 -9.90 -27.08 25.35
CA LEU A 12 -11.02 -26.14 25.56
C LEU A 12 -10.91 -25.40 26.90
N LYS A 13 -10.53 -26.08 27.99
CA LYS A 13 -10.32 -25.45 29.30
C LYS A 13 -9.19 -24.41 29.26
N LYS A 14 -8.10 -24.70 28.55
CA LYS A 14 -6.98 -23.75 28.37
C LYS A 14 -7.41 -22.52 27.56
N LEU A 15 -8.19 -22.69 26.49
CA LEU A 15 -8.76 -21.55 25.74
C LEU A 15 -9.62 -20.67 26.63
N GLN A 16 -10.45 -21.27 27.49
CA GLN A 16 -11.27 -20.55 28.46
C GLN A 16 -10.43 -19.77 29.47
N GLN A 17 -9.37 -20.39 30.00
CA GLN A 17 -8.43 -19.74 30.91
C GLN A 17 -7.73 -18.54 30.26
N CYS A 18 -7.33 -18.65 28.99
CA CYS A 18 -6.68 -17.58 28.24
C CYS A 18 -7.61 -16.38 27.92
N CYS A 19 -8.90 -16.46 28.23
CA CYS A 19 -9.83 -15.33 28.10
C CYS A 19 -9.71 -14.31 29.24
N VAL A 20 -9.01 -14.65 30.33
CA VAL A 20 -8.75 -13.70 31.42
C VAL A 20 -7.76 -12.64 30.95
N ILE A 21 -8.17 -11.36 31.03
CA ILE A 21 -7.36 -10.22 30.64
C ILE A 21 -6.58 -9.72 31.86
N PHE A 22 -5.31 -9.37 31.64
CA PHE A 22 -4.44 -8.80 32.66
C PHE A 22 -4.10 -7.38 32.27
N ASP A 23 -4.02 -6.50 33.26
CA ASP A 23 -3.56 -5.13 33.07
C ASP A 23 -2.03 -5.10 33.00
N PHE A 24 -1.48 -4.63 31.88
CA PHE A 24 -0.03 -4.49 31.68
C PHE A 24 0.50 -3.09 32.02
N MET A 25 -0.37 -2.12 32.29
CA MET A 25 0.02 -0.78 32.73
C MET A 25 0.54 -0.81 34.17
N ASP A 26 -0.03 -1.68 35.02
CA ASP A 26 0.60 -2.05 36.29
C ASP A 26 1.64 -3.16 36.06
N THR A 27 2.91 -2.76 36.03
CA THR A 27 4.04 -3.65 35.74
C THR A 27 4.36 -4.63 36.88
N LEU A 28 3.82 -4.42 38.08
CA LEU A 28 4.14 -5.24 39.26
C LEU A 28 2.99 -6.17 39.67
N SER A 29 1.77 -5.92 39.20
CA SER A 29 0.62 -6.80 39.44
C SER A 29 0.68 -8.10 38.65
N ASP A 30 0.17 -9.17 39.26
CA ASP A 30 -0.14 -10.45 38.62
C ASP A 30 1.00 -11.09 37.81
N LEU A 31 2.27 -10.78 38.10
CA LEU A 31 3.44 -11.27 37.36
C LEU A 31 3.40 -12.78 37.11
N LYS A 32 3.08 -13.54 38.16
CA LYS A 32 2.98 -15.00 38.09
C LYS A 32 1.81 -15.47 37.20
N MET A 33 0.67 -14.80 37.25
CA MET A 33 -0.50 -15.15 36.44
C MET A 33 -0.33 -14.73 34.98
N LYS A 34 0.30 -13.57 34.74
CA LYS A 34 0.75 -13.12 33.41
C LYS A 34 1.67 -14.15 32.79
N GLU A 35 2.64 -14.67 33.55
CA GLU A 35 3.55 -15.71 33.06
C GLU A 35 2.83 -17.04 32.78
N TYR A 36 1.90 -17.46 33.64
CA TYR A 36 1.10 -18.65 33.39
C TYR A 36 0.27 -18.56 32.11
N LYS A 37 -0.39 -17.42 31.87
CA LYS A 37 -1.13 -17.22 30.61
C LYS A 37 -0.18 -17.24 29.41
N ARG A 38 1.01 -16.62 29.51
CA ARG A 38 2.02 -16.64 28.44
C ARG A 38 2.48 -18.06 28.11
N SER A 39 2.82 -18.87 29.12
CA SER A 39 3.19 -20.28 28.93
C SER A 39 2.04 -21.08 28.32
N THR A 40 0.82 -20.88 28.80
CA THR A 40 -0.38 -21.57 28.29
C THR A 40 -0.64 -21.22 26.82
N LEU A 41 -0.53 -19.95 26.43
CA LEU A 41 -0.68 -19.52 25.05
C LEU A 41 0.39 -20.12 24.13
N ASN A 42 1.65 -20.17 24.56
CA ASN A 42 2.72 -20.85 23.81
C ASN A 42 2.39 -22.34 23.59
N GLU A 43 1.97 -23.05 24.65
CA GLU A 43 1.58 -24.45 24.53
C GLU A 43 0.39 -24.65 23.57
N LEU A 44 -0.56 -23.69 23.53
CA LEU A 44 -1.68 -23.73 22.57
C LEU A 44 -1.20 -23.55 21.12
N VAL A 45 -0.23 -22.66 20.89
CA VAL A 45 0.41 -22.47 19.57
C VAL A 45 1.13 -23.74 19.12
N ASP A 46 1.91 -24.37 20.00
CA ASP A 46 2.60 -25.63 19.70
C ASP A 46 1.60 -26.75 19.44
N TYR A 47 0.57 -26.86 20.28
CA TYR A 47 -0.45 -27.90 20.18
C TYR A 47 -1.21 -27.85 18.85
N ILE A 48 -1.66 -26.66 18.42
CA ILE A 48 -2.40 -26.52 17.15
C ILE A 48 -1.51 -26.73 15.91
N THR A 49 -0.21 -26.49 16.06
CA THR A 49 0.76 -26.66 14.97
C THR A 49 1.14 -28.13 14.77
N ILE A 50 1.29 -28.89 15.86
CA ILE A 50 1.78 -30.27 15.82
C ILE A 50 0.63 -31.29 15.75
N SER A 51 -0.46 -31.03 16.45
CA SER A 51 -1.51 -32.03 16.68
C SER A 51 -2.52 -32.07 15.53
N ARG A 52 -2.80 -33.27 15.04
CA ARG A 52 -3.87 -33.54 14.06
C ARG A 52 -5.18 -33.90 14.78
N GLY A 53 -6.30 -33.52 14.20
CA GLY A 53 -7.64 -33.77 14.71
C GLY A 53 -8.05 -32.87 15.88
N CYS A 54 -7.30 -31.79 16.16
CA CYS A 54 -7.61 -30.89 17.30
C CYS A 54 -8.78 -29.93 17.02
N LEU A 55 -9.09 -29.67 15.73
CA LEU A 55 -10.14 -28.73 15.30
C LEU A 55 -11.50 -29.41 15.18
N THR A 56 -12.13 -29.69 16.32
CA THR A 56 -13.51 -30.18 16.39
C THR A 56 -14.53 -29.04 16.23
N GLU A 57 -15.81 -29.33 15.98
CA GLU A 57 -16.84 -28.29 15.83
C GLU A 57 -16.99 -27.40 17.09
N GLN A 58 -16.77 -27.98 18.28
CA GLN A 58 -16.84 -27.28 19.57
C GLN A 58 -15.63 -26.36 19.79
N THR A 59 -14.52 -26.60 19.09
CA THR A 59 -13.29 -25.81 19.19
C THR A 59 -13.46 -24.41 18.59
N TYR A 60 -14.16 -24.29 17.46
CA TYR A 60 -14.32 -23.02 16.73
C TYR A 60 -14.89 -21.87 17.57
N PRO A 61 -16.02 -22.01 18.29
CA PRO A 61 -16.54 -20.92 19.11
C PRO A 61 -15.59 -20.52 20.23
N GLU A 62 -14.93 -21.47 20.89
CA GLU A 62 -13.99 -21.17 21.98
C GLU A 62 -12.73 -20.45 21.49
N VAL A 63 -12.20 -20.82 20.33
CA VAL A 63 -11.09 -20.11 19.69
C VAL A 63 -11.49 -18.68 19.34
N VAL A 64 -12.61 -18.50 18.64
CA VAL A 64 -13.07 -17.16 18.23
C VAL A 64 -13.36 -16.30 19.46
N ARG A 65 -13.94 -16.86 20.52
CA ARG A 65 -14.19 -16.16 21.79
C ARG A 65 -12.88 -15.75 22.47
N MET A 66 -11.91 -16.67 22.58
CA MET A 66 -10.60 -16.39 23.18
C MET A 66 -9.87 -15.27 22.43
N VAL A 67 -9.84 -15.33 21.11
CA VAL A 67 -9.23 -14.29 20.28
C VAL A 67 -9.98 -12.95 20.46
N SER A 68 -11.30 -12.96 20.32
CA SER A 68 -12.13 -11.74 20.42
C SER A 68 -11.98 -11.03 21.76
N CYS A 69 -11.96 -11.76 22.87
CA CYS A 69 -11.79 -11.18 24.21
C CYS A 69 -10.42 -10.53 24.41
N ASN A 70 -9.39 -11.00 23.72
CA ASN A 70 -8.03 -10.49 23.87
C ASN A 70 -7.72 -9.34 22.90
N ILE A 71 -8.11 -9.44 21.63
CA ILE A 71 -7.70 -8.47 20.62
C ILE A 71 -8.65 -7.28 20.50
N PHE A 72 -9.97 -7.50 20.62
CA PHE A 72 -10.95 -6.44 20.38
C PHE A 72 -11.05 -5.53 21.60
N ARG A 73 -10.46 -4.36 21.45
CA ARG A 73 -10.44 -3.28 22.44
C ARG A 73 -10.55 -1.94 21.71
N THR A 74 -10.98 -0.92 22.44
CA THR A 74 -10.84 0.47 21.96
C THR A 74 -9.38 0.84 22.06
N LEU A 75 -8.81 1.34 20.95
CA LEU A 75 -7.43 1.81 20.93
C LEU A 75 -7.29 3.06 21.83
N PRO A 76 -6.14 3.24 22.50
CA PRO A 76 -5.90 4.45 23.29
C PRO A 76 -5.98 5.69 22.38
N PRO A 77 -6.38 6.85 22.92
CA PRO A 77 -6.34 8.10 22.15
C PRO A 77 -4.88 8.42 21.78
N SER A 78 -4.66 8.94 20.58
CA SER A 78 -3.34 9.44 20.19
C SER A 78 -2.97 10.66 21.01
N ASP A 79 -1.74 10.68 21.51
CA ASP A 79 -1.23 11.74 22.40
C ASP A 79 -0.84 13.03 21.65
N SER A 80 -0.70 13.00 20.32
CA SER A 80 -0.25 14.16 19.52
C SER A 80 -1.42 15.02 18.99
N ASN A 81 -1.40 16.32 19.34
CA ASN A 81 -2.31 17.32 18.76
C ASN A 81 -1.82 17.85 17.40
N GLU A 82 -0.53 17.62 17.08
CA GLU A 82 0.13 17.96 15.83
C GLU A 82 0.73 16.67 15.27
N PHE A 83 -0.10 15.85 14.61
CA PHE A 83 0.34 14.58 14.01
C PHE A 83 1.36 14.85 12.91
N ASP A 84 2.62 14.47 13.15
CA ASP A 84 3.65 14.35 12.11
C ASP A 84 3.96 12.86 11.88
N PRO A 85 3.39 12.25 10.83
CA PRO A 85 3.57 10.84 10.54
C PRO A 85 5.03 10.42 10.30
N GLU A 86 5.93 11.36 9.99
CA GLU A 86 7.35 11.06 9.77
C GLU A 86 8.21 11.19 11.03
N GLU A 87 7.77 11.95 12.04
CA GLU A 87 8.53 12.21 13.27
C GLU A 87 7.97 11.51 14.50
N ASP A 88 6.67 11.18 14.52
CA ASP A 88 6.00 10.57 15.68
C ASP A 88 6.55 9.15 15.96
N GLU A 89 7.11 8.94 17.18
CA GLU A 89 7.54 7.62 17.62
C GLU A 89 6.31 6.72 17.89
N PRO A 90 6.26 5.49 17.37
CA PRO A 90 5.09 4.64 17.53
C PRO A 90 4.95 4.17 18.99
N THR A 91 3.77 4.37 19.57
CA THR A 91 3.45 3.82 20.89
C THR A 91 3.34 2.31 20.81
N LEU A 92 4.18 1.61 21.58
CA LEU A 92 4.17 0.15 21.65
C LEU A 92 3.10 -0.35 22.63
N GLU A 93 2.39 -1.41 22.24
CA GLU A 93 1.33 -2.00 23.07
C GLU A 93 1.93 -2.75 24.28
N ALA A 94 1.54 -2.35 25.49
CA ALA A 94 2.08 -2.90 26.73
C ALA A 94 1.74 -4.39 26.91
N SER A 95 0.57 -4.82 26.44
CA SER A 95 0.09 -6.21 26.51
C SER A 95 0.65 -7.13 25.41
N TRP A 96 1.61 -6.63 24.60
CA TRP A 96 2.22 -7.36 23.49
C TRP A 96 2.70 -8.78 23.82
N PRO A 97 3.33 -9.07 24.98
CA PRO A 97 3.76 -10.44 25.31
C PRO A 97 2.63 -11.48 25.30
N HIS A 98 1.38 -11.07 25.51
CA HIS A 98 0.21 -11.93 25.36
C HIS A 98 -0.40 -11.82 23.96
N LEU A 99 -0.58 -10.59 23.45
CA LEU A 99 -1.23 -10.36 22.16
C LEU A 99 -0.49 -11.03 21.00
N GLN A 100 0.84 -10.99 21.00
CA GLN A 100 1.65 -11.66 19.98
C GLN A 100 1.27 -13.14 19.86
N LEU A 101 1.15 -13.85 20.98
CA LEU A 101 0.83 -15.27 21.01
C LEU A 101 -0.62 -15.54 20.62
N VAL A 102 -1.56 -14.63 20.95
CA VAL A 102 -2.96 -14.73 20.52
C VAL A 102 -3.06 -14.59 19.01
N TYR A 103 -2.37 -13.61 18.42
CA TYR A 103 -2.34 -13.44 16.96
C TYR A 103 -1.65 -14.61 16.26
N GLU A 104 -0.50 -15.06 16.77
CA GLU A 104 0.19 -16.23 16.22
C GLU A 104 -0.71 -17.48 16.27
N PHE A 105 -1.31 -17.75 17.42
CA PHE A 105 -2.27 -18.85 17.58
C PHE A 105 -3.40 -18.76 16.55
N PHE A 106 -3.98 -17.57 16.36
CA PHE A 106 -5.08 -17.39 15.42
C PHE A 106 -4.65 -17.57 13.97
N ILE A 107 -3.45 -17.12 13.59
CA ILE A 107 -2.89 -17.38 12.26
C ILE A 107 -2.72 -18.89 12.06
N ARG A 108 -2.10 -19.61 13.00
CA ARG A 108 -1.95 -21.08 12.88
C ARG A 108 -3.29 -21.79 12.78
N PHE A 109 -4.29 -21.35 13.54
CA PHE A 109 -5.66 -21.84 13.45
C PHE A 109 -6.26 -21.63 12.04
N LEU A 110 -6.13 -20.43 11.48
CA LEU A 110 -6.62 -20.14 10.13
C LEU A 110 -5.84 -20.89 9.05
N GLU A 111 -4.53 -21.11 9.22
CA GLU A 111 -3.65 -21.77 8.25
C GLU A 111 -3.69 -23.30 8.31
N SER A 112 -4.22 -23.88 9.39
CA SER A 112 -4.37 -25.32 9.54
C SER A 112 -5.07 -25.94 8.33
N GLN A 113 -4.54 -27.09 7.87
CA GLN A 113 -5.13 -27.87 6.79
C GLN A 113 -6.48 -28.48 7.18
N GLU A 114 -6.74 -28.64 8.47
CA GLU A 114 -8.00 -29.16 9.02
C GLU A 114 -9.07 -28.07 9.21
N PHE A 115 -8.72 -26.80 8.93
CA PHE A 115 -9.64 -25.69 9.07
C PHE A 115 -10.81 -25.79 8.08
N GLN A 116 -12.04 -25.69 8.59
CA GLN A 116 -13.27 -25.79 7.84
C GLN A 116 -14.03 -24.46 7.80
N PRO A 117 -13.96 -23.69 6.69
CA PRO A 117 -14.64 -22.40 6.56
C PRO A 117 -16.17 -22.50 6.72
N SER A 118 -16.77 -23.64 6.38
CA SER A 118 -18.21 -23.89 6.50
C SER A 118 -18.72 -23.85 7.94
N ILE A 119 -17.88 -24.22 8.91
CA ILE A 119 -18.19 -24.17 10.35
C ILE A 119 -17.81 -22.80 10.90
N ALA A 120 -16.60 -22.34 10.61
CA ALA A 120 -16.05 -21.08 11.11
C ALA A 120 -16.90 -19.85 10.75
N LYS A 121 -17.57 -19.84 9.59
CA LYS A 121 -18.40 -18.71 9.13
C LYS A 121 -19.57 -18.36 10.06
N LYS A 122 -19.93 -19.25 10.98
CA LYS A 122 -20.96 -18.98 12.02
C LYS A 122 -20.46 -18.03 13.11
N TYR A 123 -19.14 -17.92 13.26
CA TYR A 123 -18.48 -17.21 14.34
C TYR A 123 -17.59 -16.06 13.83
N ILE A 124 -16.98 -16.23 12.65
CA ILE A 124 -16.27 -15.18 11.92
C ILE A 124 -17.27 -14.55 10.95
N ASP A 125 -18.02 -13.57 11.44
CA ASP A 125 -19.05 -12.87 10.71
C ASP A 125 -18.63 -11.43 10.33
N GLN A 126 -19.57 -10.64 9.82
CA GLN A 126 -19.32 -9.24 9.46
C GLN A 126 -18.94 -8.38 10.67
N LYS A 127 -19.49 -8.69 11.86
CA LYS A 127 -19.17 -7.94 13.08
C LYS A 127 -17.73 -8.21 13.51
N PHE A 128 -17.30 -9.48 13.50
CA PHE A 128 -15.92 -9.86 13.76
C PHE A 128 -14.95 -9.12 12.83
N VAL A 129 -15.25 -9.10 11.52
CA VAL A 129 -14.43 -8.40 10.53
C VAL A 129 -14.39 -6.89 10.77
N LEU A 130 -15.50 -6.27 11.14
CA LEU A 130 -15.54 -4.83 11.42
C LEU A 130 -14.64 -4.48 12.60
N GLN A 131 -14.77 -5.21 13.72
CA GLN A 131 -13.92 -5.00 14.90
C GLN A 131 -12.44 -5.29 14.62
N LEU A 132 -12.14 -6.26 13.75
CA LEU A 132 -10.78 -6.53 13.30
C LEU A 132 -10.20 -5.38 12.46
N LEU A 133 -11.02 -4.76 11.60
CA LEU A 133 -10.61 -3.62 10.79
C LEU A 133 -10.36 -2.36 11.62
N GLU A 134 -11.10 -2.17 12.72
CA GLU A 134 -10.87 -1.05 13.65
C GLU A 134 -9.47 -1.10 14.29
N LEU A 135 -8.92 -2.30 14.50
CA LEU A 135 -7.58 -2.47 15.09
C LEU A 135 -6.44 -2.09 14.15
N PHE A 136 -6.68 -1.92 12.85
CA PHE A 136 -5.64 -1.45 11.92
C PHE A 136 -5.17 -0.02 12.22
N ASP A 137 -5.91 0.72 13.03
CA ASP A 137 -5.50 2.04 13.51
C ASP A 137 -4.52 1.98 14.70
N SER A 138 -4.10 0.77 15.13
CA SER A 138 -3.11 0.60 16.20
C SER A 138 -1.80 1.30 15.85
N GLU A 139 -1.21 2.05 16.78
CA GLU A 139 0.08 2.71 16.61
C GLU A 139 1.24 1.70 16.55
N ASP A 140 1.06 0.51 17.11
CA ASP A 140 2.08 -0.55 17.12
C ASP A 140 2.18 -1.25 15.75
N PRO A 141 3.28 -1.05 14.99
CA PRO A 141 3.44 -1.67 13.67
C PRO A 141 3.44 -3.19 13.70
N ARG A 142 3.81 -3.79 14.84
CA ARG A 142 3.82 -5.25 15.00
C ARG A 142 2.39 -5.78 15.00
N GLU A 143 1.47 -5.10 15.67
CA GLU A 143 0.05 -5.48 15.68
C GLU A 143 -0.54 -5.38 14.27
N ARG A 144 -0.25 -4.29 13.55
CA ARG A 144 -0.72 -4.10 12.16
C ARG A 144 -0.23 -5.19 11.21
N ASP A 145 1.01 -5.66 11.35
CA ASP A 145 1.53 -6.74 10.50
C ASP A 145 0.82 -8.10 10.74
N TYR A 146 0.48 -8.42 11.99
CA TYR A 146 -0.33 -9.60 12.31
C TYR A 146 -1.77 -9.44 11.79
N LEU A 147 -2.39 -8.27 11.99
CA LEU A 147 -3.73 -7.96 11.48
C LEU A 147 -3.80 -8.09 9.95
N LYS A 148 -2.77 -7.61 9.26
CA LYS A 148 -2.61 -7.74 7.81
C LYS A 148 -2.72 -9.21 7.38
N THR A 149 -1.93 -10.06 8.03
CA THR A 149 -1.90 -11.50 7.73
C THR A 149 -3.24 -12.16 8.05
N VAL A 150 -3.83 -11.88 9.23
CA VAL A 150 -5.12 -12.42 9.64
C VAL A 150 -6.22 -12.04 8.65
N LEU A 151 -6.35 -10.75 8.32
CA LEU A 151 -7.38 -10.25 7.42
C LEU A 151 -7.21 -10.84 6.01
N HIS A 152 -5.97 -10.96 5.51
CA HIS A 152 -5.70 -11.59 4.22
C HIS A 152 -6.14 -13.07 4.20
N ARG A 153 -5.85 -13.84 5.26
CA ARG A 153 -6.30 -15.24 5.37
C ARG A 153 -7.82 -15.35 5.45
N ILE A 154 -8.48 -14.47 6.19
CA ILE A 154 -9.95 -14.41 6.25
C ILE A 154 -10.52 -14.11 4.86
N TYR A 155 -10.00 -13.10 4.16
CA TYR A 155 -10.43 -12.76 2.80
C TYR A 155 -10.29 -13.94 1.82
N GLY A 156 -9.17 -14.65 1.91
CA GLY A 156 -8.89 -15.84 1.09
C GLY A 156 -9.90 -16.96 1.32
N LYS A 157 -10.16 -17.31 2.59
CA LYS A 157 -10.97 -18.48 2.98
C LYS A 157 -12.48 -18.23 2.97
N PHE A 158 -12.94 -17.00 3.20
CA PHE A 158 -14.36 -16.69 3.32
C PHE A 158 -14.89 -15.89 2.13
N LEU A 159 -15.32 -16.59 1.07
CA LEU A 159 -15.88 -15.98 -0.14
C LEU A 159 -17.04 -15.01 0.17
N GLY A 160 -17.91 -15.36 1.13
CA GLY A 160 -19.07 -14.55 1.54
C GLY A 160 -18.71 -13.24 2.25
N LEU A 161 -17.49 -13.11 2.79
CA LEU A 161 -17.04 -11.89 3.47
C LEU A 161 -16.27 -10.94 2.54
N ARG A 162 -15.84 -11.41 1.36
CA ARG A 162 -15.00 -10.61 0.44
C ARG A 162 -15.60 -9.27 0.06
N ALA A 163 -16.89 -9.26 -0.31
CA ALA A 163 -17.57 -8.03 -0.68
C ALA A 163 -17.68 -7.05 0.51
N PHE A 164 -17.95 -7.57 1.71
CA PHE A 164 -18.02 -6.77 2.93
C PHE A 164 -16.66 -6.17 3.29
N ILE A 165 -15.59 -6.98 3.28
CA ILE A 165 -14.21 -6.52 3.55
C ILE A 165 -13.82 -5.38 2.59
N ARG A 166 -13.98 -5.57 1.27
CA ARG A 166 -13.67 -4.51 0.29
C ARG A 166 -14.47 -3.23 0.54
N LYS A 167 -15.75 -3.36 0.89
CA LYS A 167 -16.61 -2.22 1.21
C LYS A 167 -16.14 -1.47 2.45
N GLN A 168 -15.75 -2.18 3.52
CA GLN A 168 -15.29 -1.52 4.74
C GLN A 168 -13.92 -0.88 4.59
N ILE A 169 -12.98 -1.51 3.89
CA ILE A 169 -11.68 -0.89 3.55
C ILE A 169 -11.91 0.38 2.72
N ASN A 170 -12.84 0.34 1.75
CA ASN A 170 -13.22 1.53 0.99
C ASN A 170 -13.76 2.65 1.90
N ASN A 171 -14.66 2.34 2.83
CA ASN A 171 -15.17 3.34 3.78
C ASN A 171 -14.04 3.95 4.63
N ILE A 172 -13.09 3.13 5.09
CA ILE A 172 -11.91 3.59 5.84
C ILE A 172 -11.10 4.57 5.00
N PHE A 173 -10.79 4.24 3.75
CA PHE A 173 -10.03 5.12 2.86
C PHE A 173 -10.79 6.40 2.51
N LEU A 174 -12.11 6.34 2.31
CA LEU A 174 -12.90 7.54 2.07
C LEU A 174 -12.88 8.47 3.30
N ARG A 175 -13.05 7.93 4.51
CA ARG A 175 -12.94 8.71 5.75
C ARG A 175 -11.53 9.30 5.89
N PHE A 176 -10.50 8.50 5.64
CA PHE A 176 -9.11 8.93 5.70
C PHE A 176 -8.82 10.10 4.74
N VAL A 177 -9.22 9.99 3.46
CA VAL A 177 -8.92 11.02 2.45
C VAL A 177 -9.75 12.29 2.64
N TYR A 178 -11.02 12.19 3.04
CA TYR A 178 -11.95 13.32 2.99
C TYR A 178 -12.34 13.90 4.35
N GLU A 179 -12.09 13.19 5.46
CA GLU A 179 -12.54 13.61 6.79
C GLU A 179 -11.39 13.78 7.77
N THR A 180 -10.55 12.76 7.98
CA THR A 180 -9.60 12.74 9.10
C THR A 180 -8.15 13.02 8.70
N GLU A 181 -7.72 12.64 7.48
CA GLU A 181 -6.30 12.55 7.08
C GLU A 181 -5.39 11.79 8.07
N HIS A 182 -5.99 10.98 8.95
CA HIS A 182 -5.31 10.19 9.97
C HIS A 182 -5.90 8.78 10.00
N PHE A 183 -5.03 7.79 9.81
CA PHE A 183 -5.25 6.36 9.98
C PHE A 183 -3.90 5.65 9.86
N ASN A 184 -3.51 4.84 10.85
CA ASN A 184 -2.16 4.26 10.90
C ASN A 184 -1.95 3.09 9.92
N GLY A 185 -3.00 2.33 9.62
CA GLY A 185 -2.92 1.08 8.85
C GLY A 185 -3.10 1.18 7.34
N VAL A 186 -2.89 2.35 6.72
CA VAL A 186 -3.14 2.52 5.27
C VAL A 186 -2.23 1.62 4.44
N ALA A 187 -0.93 1.57 4.77
CA ALA A 187 0.06 0.76 4.06
C ALA A 187 -0.32 -0.73 4.07
N GLU A 188 -0.63 -1.27 5.25
CA GLU A 188 -0.97 -2.68 5.44
C GLU A 188 -2.27 -3.06 4.72
N LEU A 189 -3.29 -2.18 4.74
CA LEU A 189 -4.51 -2.40 3.97
C LEU A 189 -4.25 -2.38 2.45
N LEU A 190 -3.36 -1.51 1.98
CA LEU A 190 -2.96 -1.48 0.57
C LEU A 190 -2.18 -2.73 0.16
N GLU A 191 -1.32 -3.31 1.01
CA GLU A 191 -0.65 -4.57 0.70
C GLU A 191 -1.64 -5.72 0.47
N ILE A 192 -2.66 -5.82 1.33
CA ILE A 192 -3.74 -6.81 1.17
C ILE A 192 -4.47 -6.54 -0.14
N LEU A 193 -4.81 -5.27 -0.43
CA LEU A 193 -5.49 -4.90 -1.65
C LEU A 193 -4.67 -5.21 -2.90
N GLY A 194 -3.35 -5.01 -2.88
CA GLY A 194 -2.46 -5.37 -3.98
C GLY A 194 -2.58 -6.85 -4.33
N SER A 195 -2.56 -7.73 -3.33
CA SER A 195 -2.79 -9.17 -3.53
C SER A 195 -4.21 -9.47 -4.05
N ILE A 196 -5.22 -8.78 -3.53
CA ILE A 196 -6.61 -8.92 -3.97
C ILE A 196 -6.80 -8.51 -5.44
N ILE A 197 -6.19 -7.39 -5.85
CA ILE A 197 -6.26 -6.83 -7.21
C ILE A 197 -5.61 -7.80 -8.19
N ASN A 198 -4.45 -8.35 -7.85
CA ASN A 198 -3.80 -9.37 -8.67
C ASN A 198 -4.70 -10.62 -8.83
N GLY A 199 -5.51 -10.95 -7.82
CA GLY A 199 -6.50 -12.03 -7.88
C GLY A 199 -7.80 -11.73 -8.63
N PHE A 200 -7.99 -10.52 -9.20
CA PHE A 200 -9.24 -10.19 -9.90
C PHE A 200 -9.44 -11.00 -11.18
N ALA A 201 -10.67 -11.45 -11.39
CA ALA A 201 -11.10 -12.09 -12.63
C ALA A 201 -11.29 -11.04 -13.73
N LEU A 202 -10.97 -11.44 -14.97
CA LEU A 202 -11.23 -10.65 -16.17
C LEU A 202 -12.54 -11.11 -16.83
N PRO A 203 -13.35 -10.18 -17.38
CA PRO A 203 -13.16 -8.73 -17.38
C PRO A 203 -13.36 -8.10 -16.00
N LEU A 204 -12.62 -7.01 -15.71
CA LEU A 204 -12.75 -6.29 -14.45
C LEU A 204 -14.18 -5.77 -14.24
N LYS A 205 -14.71 -6.01 -13.05
CA LYS A 205 -16.04 -5.49 -12.65
C LYS A 205 -16.03 -3.96 -12.54
N ALA A 206 -17.18 -3.36 -12.83
CA ALA A 206 -17.37 -1.90 -12.73
C ALA A 206 -17.06 -1.37 -11.31
N GLU A 207 -17.41 -2.12 -10.26
CA GLU A 207 -17.10 -1.76 -8.86
C GLU A 207 -15.58 -1.60 -8.63
N HIS A 208 -14.74 -2.43 -9.26
CA HIS A 208 -13.28 -2.37 -9.10
C HIS A 208 -12.71 -1.17 -9.87
N LYS A 209 -13.24 -0.86 -11.06
CA LYS A 209 -12.86 0.33 -11.84
C LYS A 209 -13.23 1.62 -11.09
N GLN A 210 -14.40 1.64 -10.45
CA GLN A 210 -14.81 2.75 -9.60
C GLN A 210 -13.92 2.88 -8.37
N PHE A 211 -13.54 1.77 -7.73
CA PHE A 211 -12.61 1.78 -6.61
C PHE A 211 -11.25 2.41 -6.98
N LEU A 212 -10.67 2.04 -8.13
CA LEU A 212 -9.45 2.67 -8.64
C LEU A 212 -9.60 4.20 -8.77
N VAL A 213 -10.62 4.66 -9.50
CA VAL A 213 -10.77 6.08 -9.84
C VAL A 213 -11.24 6.94 -8.67
N LYS A 214 -12.06 6.40 -7.76
CA LYS A 214 -12.71 7.16 -6.69
C LYS A 214 -12.01 7.04 -5.34
N VAL A 215 -11.11 6.07 -5.17
CA VAL A 215 -10.47 5.77 -3.89
C VAL A 215 -8.95 5.75 -4.03
N LEU A 216 -8.39 4.88 -4.88
CA LEU A 216 -6.94 4.76 -5.00
C LEU A 216 -6.27 6.02 -5.57
N ILE A 217 -6.81 6.60 -6.65
CA ILE A 217 -6.24 7.84 -7.21
C ILE A 217 -6.29 8.99 -6.18
N PRO A 218 -7.42 9.27 -5.51
CA PRO A 218 -7.45 10.30 -4.47
C PRO A 218 -6.53 10.07 -3.27
N LEU A 219 -6.13 8.83 -2.94
CA LEU A 219 -5.16 8.59 -1.85
C LEU A 219 -3.83 9.32 -2.06
N HIS A 220 -3.47 9.69 -3.29
CA HIS A 220 -2.26 10.47 -3.57
C HIS A 220 -2.33 11.92 -3.06
N THR A 221 -3.51 12.43 -2.67
CA THR A 221 -3.65 13.83 -2.26
C THR A 221 -3.20 14.09 -0.84
N VAL A 222 -3.30 13.11 0.06
CA VAL A 222 -3.03 13.29 1.49
C VAL A 222 -1.57 13.63 1.77
N ARG A 223 -1.29 14.29 2.91
CA ARG A 223 0.05 14.75 3.27
C ARG A 223 1.00 13.59 3.56
N SER A 224 0.53 12.59 4.31
CA SER A 224 1.26 11.40 4.75
C SER A 224 1.50 10.34 3.66
N LEU A 225 1.51 10.73 2.39
CA LEU A 225 1.66 9.81 1.26
C LEU A 225 2.97 8.99 1.35
N SER A 226 4.05 9.58 1.88
CA SER A 226 5.36 8.93 2.04
C SER A 226 5.28 7.60 2.78
N LEU A 227 4.36 7.45 3.73
CA LEU A 227 4.22 6.24 4.54
C LEU A 227 3.70 5.02 3.78
N PHE A 228 2.95 5.21 2.68
CA PHE A 228 2.24 4.11 2.01
C PHE A 228 2.31 4.17 0.47
N HIS A 229 3.09 5.10 -0.09
CA HIS A 229 3.17 5.32 -1.53
C HIS A 229 3.60 4.09 -2.32
N ALA A 230 4.59 3.33 -1.84
CA ALA A 230 5.06 2.15 -2.56
C ALA A 230 3.94 1.09 -2.71
N GLN A 231 3.15 0.89 -1.66
CA GLN A 231 2.00 -0.01 -1.66
C GLN A 231 0.88 0.50 -2.56
N LEU A 232 0.68 1.83 -2.61
CA LEU A 232 -0.31 2.46 -3.48
C LEU A 232 0.08 2.34 -4.96
N ALA A 233 1.31 2.70 -5.31
CA ALA A 233 1.88 2.57 -6.64
C ALA A 233 1.79 1.13 -7.15
N TYR A 234 2.13 0.15 -6.30
CA TYR A 234 1.94 -1.27 -6.60
C TYR A 234 0.48 -1.59 -6.95
N CYS A 235 -0.49 -1.10 -6.16
CA CYS A 235 -1.91 -1.31 -6.47
C CYS A 235 -2.32 -0.69 -7.81
N ILE A 236 -1.82 0.50 -8.14
CA ILE A 236 -2.09 1.19 -9.41
C ILE A 236 -1.54 0.37 -10.58
N VAL A 237 -0.26 -0.01 -10.54
CA VAL A 237 0.39 -0.82 -11.59
C VAL A 237 -0.34 -2.15 -11.79
N GLN A 238 -0.71 -2.84 -10.70
CA GLN A 238 -1.48 -4.08 -10.77
C GLN A 238 -2.83 -3.91 -11.48
N PHE A 239 -3.50 -2.77 -11.31
CA PHE A 239 -4.73 -2.49 -12.06
C PHE A 239 -4.48 -2.32 -13.57
N LEU A 240 -3.37 -1.67 -13.94
CA LEU A 240 -3.01 -1.43 -15.33
C LEU A 240 -2.58 -2.73 -16.04
N GLU A 241 -1.85 -3.61 -15.35
CA GLU A 241 -1.51 -4.95 -15.86
C GLU A 241 -2.76 -5.80 -16.14
N LYS A 242 -3.83 -5.62 -15.34
CA LYS A 242 -5.11 -6.33 -15.55
C LYS A 242 -5.96 -5.76 -16.67
N ASP A 243 -5.96 -4.44 -16.85
CA ASP A 243 -6.76 -3.75 -17.87
C ASP A 243 -6.06 -2.44 -18.33
N PRO A 244 -5.27 -2.51 -19.42
CA PRO A 244 -4.54 -1.36 -19.96
C PRO A 244 -5.45 -0.20 -20.40
N SER A 245 -6.76 -0.41 -20.58
CA SER A 245 -7.70 0.68 -20.89
C SER A 245 -7.83 1.69 -19.74
N LEU A 246 -7.39 1.35 -18.54
CA LEU A 246 -7.41 2.19 -17.35
C LEU A 246 -6.22 3.16 -17.26
N THR A 247 -5.21 3.05 -18.13
CA THR A 247 -4.02 3.90 -18.07
C THR A 247 -4.36 5.38 -18.25
N GLU A 248 -5.16 5.72 -19.25
CA GLU A 248 -5.53 7.12 -19.50
C GLU A 248 -6.21 7.80 -18.31
N PRO A 249 -7.28 7.23 -17.69
CA PRO A 249 -7.90 7.86 -16.52
C PRO A 249 -6.96 7.92 -15.31
N VAL A 250 -6.05 6.94 -15.13
CA VAL A 250 -5.04 6.94 -14.06
C VAL A 250 -4.06 8.10 -14.24
N ILE A 251 -3.39 8.19 -15.40
CA ILE A 251 -2.42 9.26 -15.69
C ILE A 251 -3.09 10.63 -15.59
N ARG A 252 -4.28 10.81 -16.16
CA ARG A 252 -5.03 12.07 -16.03
C ARG A 252 -5.38 12.40 -14.57
N GLY A 253 -5.68 11.39 -13.76
CA GLY A 253 -5.91 11.51 -12.33
C GLY A 253 -4.67 12.00 -11.58
N LEU A 254 -3.51 11.37 -11.80
CA LEU A 254 -2.23 11.77 -11.22
C LEU A 254 -1.85 13.19 -11.65
N MET A 255 -2.00 13.53 -12.93
CA MET A 255 -1.76 14.89 -13.44
C MET A 255 -2.66 15.94 -12.78
N LYS A 256 -3.92 15.59 -12.50
CA LYS A 256 -4.86 16.49 -11.80
C LYS A 256 -4.40 16.77 -10.37
N PHE A 257 -3.82 15.78 -9.70
CA PHE A 257 -3.36 15.85 -8.32
C PHE A 257 -1.86 16.14 -8.19
N TRP A 258 -1.21 16.59 -9.26
CA TRP A 258 0.22 16.84 -9.27
C TRP A 258 0.64 17.79 -8.12
N PRO A 259 1.59 17.39 -7.25
CA PRO A 259 2.05 18.22 -6.14
C PRO A 259 2.66 19.53 -6.63
N LYS A 260 2.27 20.65 -6.03
CA LYS A 260 2.80 21.99 -6.37
C LYS A 260 3.62 22.64 -5.27
N THR A 261 3.51 22.12 -4.05
CA THR A 261 4.08 22.72 -2.83
C THR A 261 4.98 21.76 -2.05
N CYS A 262 5.08 20.50 -2.46
CA CYS A 262 5.89 19.48 -1.79
C CYS A 262 6.75 18.74 -2.83
N SER A 263 8.04 19.04 -2.86
CA SER A 263 9.00 18.46 -3.80
C SER A 263 9.20 16.96 -3.59
N GLN A 264 9.14 16.48 -2.34
CA GLN A 264 9.25 15.04 -2.04
C GLN A 264 8.11 14.26 -2.70
N LYS A 265 6.85 14.73 -2.56
CA LYS A 265 5.72 14.13 -3.26
C LYS A 265 5.87 14.21 -4.78
N GLU A 266 6.43 15.29 -5.31
CA GLU A 266 6.69 15.39 -6.76
C GLU A 266 7.68 14.32 -7.23
N VAL A 267 8.75 14.06 -6.47
CA VAL A 267 9.70 12.96 -6.74
C VAL A 267 9.01 11.60 -6.66
N MET A 268 8.10 11.40 -5.71
CA MET A 268 7.33 10.16 -5.58
C MET A 268 6.41 9.93 -6.78
N PHE A 269 5.66 10.96 -7.20
CA PHE A 269 4.81 10.91 -8.41
C PHE A 269 5.63 10.60 -9.67
N LEU A 270 6.83 11.19 -9.80
CA LEU A 270 7.75 10.87 -10.90
C LEU A 270 8.23 9.41 -10.82
N GLY A 271 8.42 8.86 -9.62
CA GLY A 271 8.73 7.46 -9.43
C GLY A 271 7.61 6.54 -9.89
N GLU A 272 6.39 6.77 -9.39
CA GLU A 272 5.21 5.98 -9.76
C GLU A 272 4.91 6.06 -11.27
N LEU A 273 5.04 7.24 -11.86
CA LEU A 273 4.86 7.41 -13.30
C LEU A 273 5.86 6.59 -14.12
N GLU A 274 7.11 6.44 -13.66
CA GLU A 274 8.08 5.58 -14.33
C GLU A 274 7.61 4.12 -14.31
N GLU A 275 7.19 3.62 -13.14
CA GLU A 275 6.67 2.25 -12.99
C GLU A 275 5.42 2.01 -13.85
N ILE A 276 4.54 3.01 -13.99
CA ILE A 276 3.38 2.94 -14.89
C ILE A 276 3.82 2.89 -16.36
N LEU A 277 4.82 3.69 -16.73
CA LEU A 277 5.35 3.69 -18.10
C LEU A 277 6.08 2.40 -18.44
N ASP A 278 6.66 1.68 -17.47
CA ASP A 278 7.28 0.37 -17.70
C ASP A 278 6.30 -0.70 -18.16
N VAL A 279 5.01 -0.57 -17.79
CA VAL A 279 3.96 -1.53 -18.17
C VAL A 279 2.98 -0.98 -19.20
N ILE A 280 3.17 0.25 -19.69
CA ILE A 280 2.23 0.89 -20.62
C ILE A 280 2.29 0.23 -22.00
N GLU A 281 1.13 0.00 -22.62
CA GLU A 281 1.09 -0.35 -24.04
C GLU A 281 1.33 0.89 -24.91
N PRO A 282 2.05 0.78 -26.05
CA PRO A 282 2.26 1.91 -26.98
C PRO A 282 0.95 2.58 -27.42
N SER A 283 -0.11 1.79 -27.60
CA SER A 283 -1.44 2.28 -27.98
C SER A 283 -2.08 3.21 -26.94
N GLN A 284 -1.79 3.00 -25.65
CA GLN A 284 -2.27 3.84 -24.55
C GLN A 284 -1.33 5.05 -24.35
N PHE A 285 -0.02 4.86 -24.53
CA PHE A 285 0.97 5.92 -24.45
C PHE A 285 0.66 7.09 -25.38
N VAL A 286 0.30 6.81 -26.64
CA VAL A 286 -0.05 7.83 -27.64
C VAL A 286 -1.20 8.74 -27.17
N LYS A 287 -2.12 8.26 -26.32
CA LYS A 287 -3.25 9.06 -25.80
C LYS A 287 -2.84 10.03 -24.70
N ILE A 288 -1.73 9.77 -24.01
CA ILE A 288 -1.29 10.51 -22.83
C ILE A 288 0.04 11.24 -23.00
N GLN A 289 0.81 10.95 -24.06
CA GLN A 289 2.16 11.51 -24.27
C GLN A 289 2.20 13.04 -24.21
N GLU A 290 1.27 13.74 -24.85
CA GLU A 290 1.28 15.21 -24.86
C GLU A 290 1.12 15.83 -23.46
N PRO A 291 0.05 15.53 -22.69
CA PRO A 291 -0.08 16.08 -21.34
C PRO A 291 1.02 15.60 -20.40
N LEU A 292 1.47 14.34 -20.53
CA LEU A 292 2.55 13.79 -19.73
C LEU A 292 3.87 14.55 -19.95
N PHE A 293 4.33 14.68 -21.19
CA PHE A 293 5.61 15.33 -21.48
C PHE A 293 5.55 16.85 -21.26
N LYS A 294 4.37 17.49 -21.36
CA LYS A 294 4.20 18.88 -20.89
C LYS A 294 4.44 19.01 -19.38
N GLN A 295 4.12 17.99 -18.59
CA GLN A 295 4.41 17.98 -17.16
C GLN A 295 5.88 17.63 -16.88
N ILE A 296 6.45 16.62 -17.56
CA ILE A 296 7.87 16.26 -17.45
C ILE A 296 8.76 17.46 -17.81
N ALA A 297 8.42 18.23 -18.85
CA ALA A 297 9.15 19.44 -19.25
C ALA A 297 9.25 20.47 -18.10
N LYS A 298 8.18 20.61 -17.29
CA LYS A 298 8.18 21.47 -16.10
C LYS A 298 9.06 20.89 -14.99
N CYS A 299 9.01 19.58 -14.78
CA CYS A 299 9.81 18.89 -13.76
C CYS A 299 11.31 19.00 -14.06
N VAL A 300 11.71 18.80 -15.32
CA VAL A 300 13.08 19.02 -15.80
C VAL A 300 13.52 20.49 -15.65
N SER A 301 12.57 21.43 -15.80
CA SER A 301 12.81 22.85 -15.56
C SER A 301 12.74 23.26 -14.09
N SER A 302 12.51 22.33 -13.17
CA SER A 302 12.36 22.64 -11.75
C SER A 302 13.70 23.16 -11.19
N PRO A 303 13.69 24.22 -10.38
CA PRO A 303 14.89 24.66 -9.67
C PRO A 303 15.32 23.68 -8.57
N HIS A 304 14.42 22.77 -8.17
CA HIS A 304 14.68 21.76 -7.17
C HIS A 304 15.41 20.56 -7.77
N PHE A 305 16.68 20.38 -7.42
CA PHE A 305 17.55 19.43 -8.11
C PHE A 305 17.01 17.99 -8.07
N GLN A 306 16.44 17.51 -6.95
CA GLN A 306 15.92 16.14 -6.86
C GLN A 306 14.75 15.88 -7.82
N VAL A 307 13.93 16.91 -8.10
CA VAL A 307 12.80 16.80 -9.04
C VAL A 307 13.33 16.75 -10.46
N ALA A 308 14.24 17.66 -10.81
CA ALA A 308 14.84 17.70 -12.14
C ALA A 308 15.64 16.43 -12.44
N GLU A 309 16.45 15.96 -11.49
CA GLU A 309 17.22 14.72 -11.59
C GLU A 309 16.31 13.51 -11.80
N ARG A 310 15.27 13.34 -10.95
CA ARG A 310 14.34 12.21 -11.06
C ARG A 310 13.64 12.19 -12.42
N ALA A 311 13.23 13.35 -12.93
CA ALA A 311 12.60 13.46 -14.25
C ALA A 311 13.57 13.15 -15.40
N LEU A 312 14.83 13.58 -15.30
CA LEU A 312 15.87 13.31 -16.32
C LEU A 312 16.29 11.84 -16.36
N TYR A 313 16.14 11.09 -15.27
CA TYR A 313 16.43 9.65 -15.26
C TYR A 313 15.47 8.80 -16.09
N TYR A 314 14.36 9.34 -16.57
CA TYR A 314 13.51 8.62 -17.53
C TYR A 314 14.26 8.24 -18.81
N TRP A 315 15.28 9.03 -19.20
CA TRP A 315 16.11 8.73 -20.36
C TRP A 315 17.11 7.58 -20.14
N ASN A 316 17.23 7.07 -18.91
CA ASN A 316 18.02 5.87 -18.62
C ASN A 316 17.20 4.58 -18.76
N ASN A 317 15.88 4.70 -18.85
CA ASN A 317 14.98 3.57 -18.98
C ASN A 317 14.83 3.20 -20.46
N GLU A 318 15.28 2.01 -20.86
CA GLU A 318 15.28 1.57 -22.25
C GLU A 318 13.88 1.51 -22.85
N TYR A 319 12.87 1.10 -22.07
CA TYR A 319 11.50 1.01 -22.59
C TYR A 319 10.90 2.38 -22.82
N ILE A 320 11.02 3.29 -21.85
CA ILE A 320 10.58 4.69 -22.01
C ILE A 320 11.29 5.35 -23.19
N MET A 321 12.59 5.11 -23.35
CA MET A 321 13.36 5.61 -24.48
C MET A 321 12.83 5.13 -25.83
N SER A 322 12.46 3.84 -25.93
CA SER A 322 11.87 3.30 -27.15
C SER A 322 10.51 3.96 -27.49
N LEU A 323 9.65 4.19 -26.49
CA LEU A 323 8.40 4.92 -26.67
C LEU A 323 8.61 6.36 -27.12
N ILE A 324 9.64 7.03 -26.58
CA ILE A 324 10.02 8.40 -26.99
C ILE A 324 10.51 8.42 -28.44
N GLU A 325 11.32 7.45 -28.85
CA GLU A 325 11.87 7.37 -30.21
C GLU A 325 10.75 7.22 -31.25
N GLU A 326 9.82 6.28 -31.03
CA GLU A 326 8.67 6.05 -31.90
C GLU A 326 7.75 7.27 -32.03
N ASN A 327 7.72 8.13 -31.00
CA ASN A 327 6.85 9.30 -30.93
C ASN A 327 7.61 10.64 -30.92
N SER A 328 8.85 10.64 -31.40
CA SER A 328 9.78 11.77 -31.34
C SER A 328 9.21 13.05 -31.96
N ASN A 329 8.42 12.92 -33.04
CA ASN A 329 7.76 14.03 -33.73
C ASN A 329 6.83 14.86 -32.82
N VAL A 330 6.27 14.27 -31.77
CA VAL A 330 5.38 14.95 -30.83
C VAL A 330 6.15 15.36 -29.57
N ILE A 331 6.99 14.47 -29.04
CA ILE A 331 7.65 14.65 -27.75
C ILE A 331 8.80 15.66 -27.82
N LEU A 332 9.63 15.60 -28.87
CA LEU A 332 10.81 16.45 -29.00
C LEU A 332 10.44 17.95 -28.97
N PRO A 333 9.46 18.45 -29.75
CA PRO A 333 9.05 19.86 -29.68
C PRO A 333 8.61 20.33 -28.30
N ILE A 334 7.95 19.47 -27.52
CA ILE A 334 7.46 19.78 -26.17
C ILE A 334 8.64 19.94 -25.20
N MET A 335 9.60 19.02 -25.27
CA MET A 335 10.73 18.96 -24.34
C MET A 335 11.86 19.95 -24.68
N PHE A 336 12.06 20.24 -25.96
CA PHE A 336 13.24 20.95 -26.47
C PHE A 336 13.46 22.30 -25.78
N SER A 337 12.42 23.15 -25.73
CA SER A 337 12.51 24.50 -25.15
C SER A 337 12.97 24.49 -23.69
N SER A 338 12.51 23.50 -22.91
CA SER A 338 12.86 23.34 -21.50
C SER A 338 14.30 22.87 -21.35
N LEU A 339 14.68 21.80 -22.04
CA LEU A 339 16.05 21.26 -22.00
C LEU A 339 17.10 22.27 -22.48
N TYR A 340 16.83 22.98 -23.57
CA TYR A 340 17.77 23.95 -24.13
C TYR A 340 17.99 25.18 -23.23
N ARG A 341 16.98 25.58 -22.45
CA ARG A 341 17.12 26.64 -21.44
C ARG A 341 17.95 26.16 -20.25
N ILE A 342 17.61 25.00 -19.69
CA ILE A 342 18.25 24.46 -18.49
C ILE A 342 19.73 24.11 -18.73
N SER A 343 20.11 23.69 -19.94
CA SER A 343 21.52 23.44 -20.27
C SER A 343 22.44 24.67 -20.18
N LYS A 344 21.86 25.88 -20.19
CA LYS A 344 22.60 27.15 -20.12
C LYS A 344 22.45 27.88 -18.77
N GLU A 345 21.31 27.72 -18.11
CA GLU A 345 20.89 28.60 -17.02
C GLU A 345 20.77 27.87 -15.66
N HIS A 346 20.88 26.54 -15.60
CA HIS A 346 20.69 25.81 -14.35
C HIS A 346 21.91 25.93 -13.42
N TRP A 347 21.65 26.17 -12.13
CA TRP A 347 22.68 26.43 -11.11
C TRP A 347 23.49 25.17 -10.73
N ASN A 348 22.88 23.99 -10.81
CA ASN A 348 23.52 22.71 -10.47
C ASN A 348 24.19 22.08 -11.71
N PRO A 349 25.53 21.92 -11.73
CA PRO A 349 26.26 21.35 -12.87
C PRO A 349 25.91 19.88 -13.19
N ALA A 350 25.51 19.08 -12.19
CA ALA A 350 25.13 17.69 -12.42
C ALA A 350 23.85 17.59 -13.27
N ILE A 351 22.87 18.44 -12.99
CA ILE A 351 21.64 18.56 -13.78
C ILE A 351 21.97 19.02 -15.21
N VAL A 352 22.86 20.00 -15.36
CA VAL A 352 23.32 20.47 -16.67
C VAL A 352 23.93 19.31 -17.48
N ALA A 353 24.77 18.48 -16.86
CA ALA A 353 25.36 17.30 -17.51
C ALA A 353 24.30 16.28 -17.95
N LEU A 354 23.32 15.97 -17.08
CA LEU A 354 22.19 15.09 -17.43
C LEU A 354 21.38 15.65 -18.61
N VAL A 355 21.09 16.95 -18.61
CA VAL A 355 20.39 17.61 -19.72
C VAL A 355 21.17 17.52 -21.02
N TYR A 356 22.51 17.66 -21.00
CA TYR A 356 23.33 17.47 -22.19
C TYR A 356 23.24 16.05 -22.73
N ASN A 357 23.24 15.04 -21.86
CA ASN A 357 23.05 13.65 -22.28
C ASN A 357 21.68 13.45 -22.94
N VAL A 358 20.63 14.01 -22.36
CA VAL A 358 19.26 13.95 -22.92
C VAL A 358 19.16 14.67 -24.27
N LEU A 359 19.74 15.88 -24.39
CA LEU A 359 19.78 16.62 -25.66
C LEU A 359 20.54 15.84 -26.74
N LYS A 360 21.64 15.17 -26.37
CA LYS A 360 22.40 14.32 -27.29
C LYS A 360 21.56 13.14 -27.77
N ALA A 361 20.86 12.46 -26.86
CA ALA A 361 19.98 11.35 -27.21
C ALA A 361 18.87 11.79 -28.19
N PHE A 362 18.24 12.95 -27.96
CA PHE A 362 17.24 13.51 -28.88
C PHE A 362 17.81 13.87 -30.26
N MET A 363 19.03 14.39 -30.31
CA MET A 363 19.72 14.69 -31.56
C MET A 363 20.06 13.40 -32.35
N GLU A 364 20.42 12.33 -31.66
CA GLU A 364 20.66 11.01 -32.26
C GLU A 364 19.36 10.37 -32.80
N MET A 365 18.23 10.58 -32.12
CA MET A 365 16.91 10.08 -32.55
C MET A 365 16.37 10.79 -33.80
N ASN A 366 16.42 12.13 -33.85
CA ASN A 366 15.87 12.91 -34.96
C ASN A 366 16.65 14.22 -35.17
N SER A 367 17.78 14.12 -35.86
CA SER A 367 18.71 15.23 -36.08
C SER A 367 18.08 16.39 -36.87
N THR A 368 17.27 16.08 -37.90
CA THR A 368 16.63 17.11 -38.74
C THR A 368 15.68 17.98 -37.93
N MET A 369 14.80 17.36 -37.13
CA MET A 369 13.87 18.11 -36.28
C MET A 369 14.59 18.87 -35.17
N PHE A 370 15.65 18.29 -34.60
CA PHE A 370 16.44 18.95 -33.58
C PHE A 370 17.10 20.24 -34.10
N ASP A 371 17.65 20.21 -35.31
CA ASP A 371 18.26 21.39 -35.95
C ASP A 371 17.22 22.48 -36.26
N GLU A 372 16.04 22.09 -36.77
CA GLU A 372 14.93 23.01 -37.03
C GLU A 372 14.44 23.71 -35.75
N LEU A 373 14.26 22.96 -34.66
CA LEU A 373 13.86 23.51 -33.36
C LEU A 373 14.94 24.43 -32.78
N THR A 374 16.22 24.09 -32.96
CA THR A 374 17.33 24.94 -32.53
C THR A 374 17.35 26.27 -33.29
N ALA A 375 17.14 26.24 -34.60
CA ALA A 375 17.06 27.44 -35.43
C ALA A 375 15.87 28.33 -35.01
N THR A 376 14.69 27.71 -34.84
CA THR A 376 13.46 28.39 -34.43
C THR A 376 13.62 29.06 -33.07
N TYR A 377 14.10 28.32 -32.07
CA TYR A 377 14.30 28.82 -30.71
C TYR A 377 15.29 30.01 -30.66
N LYS A 378 16.38 29.94 -31.44
CA LYS A 378 17.33 31.07 -31.55
C LYS A 378 16.68 32.30 -32.18
N SER A 379 15.85 32.11 -33.21
CA SER A 379 15.15 33.21 -33.88
C SER A 379 14.11 33.87 -32.97
N ASP A 380 13.38 33.08 -32.17
CA ASP A 380 12.38 33.57 -31.23
C ASP A 380 13.02 34.34 -30.06
N ARG A 381 14.24 33.96 -29.65
CA ARG A 381 14.99 34.69 -28.60
C ARG A 381 15.60 36.01 -29.07
N GLN A 382 15.74 36.21 -30.37
CA GLN A 382 16.28 37.44 -30.97
C GLN A 382 15.18 38.48 -31.27
N ARG A 383 13.91 38.06 -31.25
CA ARG A 383 12.74 38.93 -31.26
C ARG A 383 12.40 39.36 -29.84
#